data_AF-A0A2V7EQD7-F1
#
_entry.id   AF-A0A2V7EQD7-F1
#
_cell.length_a   1.000
_cell.length_b   1.000
_cell.length_c   1.000
_cell.angle_alpha   90.00
_cell.angle_beta   90.00
_cell.angle_gamma   90.00
#
_symmetry.space_group_name_H-M   'P 1'
#
loop_
_entity.id
_entity.type
_entity.pdbx_description
1 polymer ?
#
loop_
_entity_poly.entity_id
_entity_poly.type
_entity_poly.pdbx_seq_one_letter_code
_entity_poly.pdbx_strand_id
1 'polypeptide(L)'
;HMAPITLQRFVAELDKLKRETDAGMLKEQDYDARLARIIRELRERGLDADRAVATAALADALQRGVISAPVQAHLQNRLGWLDDEAPTLV
;
A
#
# COMPACT_ATOMS: atom_id res chain seq x y z
N HIS A 1 19.68 -10.71 -6.81
CA HIS A 1 18.61 -10.56 -5.80
C HIS A 1 18.61 -9.12 -5.31
N MET A 2 17.54 -8.37 -5.55
CA MET A 2 17.33 -7.08 -4.90
C MET A 2 16.85 -7.34 -3.47
N ALA A 3 17.31 -6.55 -2.50
CA ALA A 3 16.87 -6.70 -1.11
C ALA A 3 15.35 -6.45 -1.00
N PRO A 4 14.60 -7.16 -0.16
CA PRO A 4 13.18 -6.91 0.02
C PRO A 4 12.93 -5.51 0.62
N ILE A 5 11.70 -5.01 0.49
CA ILE A 5 11.28 -3.73 1.07
C ILE A 5 10.84 -3.97 2.50
N THR A 6 11.40 -3.23 3.46
CA THR A 6 10.91 -3.31 4.85
C THR A 6 9.55 -2.64 4.96
N LEU A 7 8.68 -3.18 5.81
CA LEU A 7 7.37 -2.59 6.09
C LEU A 7 7.47 -1.13 6.55
N GLN A 8 8.45 -0.81 7.39
CA GLN A 8 8.69 0.56 7.85
C GLN A 8 8.98 1.51 6.68
N ARG A 9 9.83 1.11 5.73
CA ARG A 9 10.12 1.92 4.54
C ARG A 9 8.85 2.11 3.71
N PHE A 10 8.07 1.06 3.52
CA PHE A 10 6.85 1.13 2.73
C PHE A 10 5.81 2.09 3.35
N VAL A 11 5.55 1.99 4.66
CA VAL A 11 4.62 2.90 5.36
C VAL A 11 5.14 4.35 5.31
N ALA A 12 6.45 4.56 5.47
CA ALA A 12 7.03 5.90 5.40
C ALA A 12 6.83 6.57 4.01
N GLU A 13 6.88 5.80 2.93
CA GLU A 13 6.60 6.32 1.58
C GLU A 13 5.12 6.68 1.40
N LEU A 14 4.19 5.89 1.97
CA LEU A 14 2.77 6.23 1.98
C LEU A 14 2.49 7.51 2.79
N ASP A 15 3.09 7.63 3.98
CA ASP A 15 2.99 8.83 4.83
C ASP A 15 3.57 10.07 4.12
N LYS A 16 4.65 9.90 3.35
CA LYS A 16 5.21 10.99 2.55
C LYS A 16 4.25 11.40 1.44
N LEU A 17 3.70 10.43 0.72
CA LEU A 17 2.76 10.68 -0.37
C LEU A 17 1.54 11.45 0.12
N LYS A 18 0.96 11.03 1.27
CA LYS A 18 -0.12 11.78 1.92
C LYS A 18 0.27 13.20 2.25
N ARG A 19 1.41 13.42 2.91
CA ARG A 19 1.83 14.77 3.32
C ARG A 19 1.95 15.71 2.13
N GLU A 20 2.49 15.23 1.01
CA GLU A 20 2.62 16.04 -0.20
C GLU A 20 1.25 16.33 -0.85
N THR A 21 0.32 15.37 -0.82
CA THR A 21 -1.06 15.57 -1.28
C THR A 21 -1.83 16.54 -0.38
N ASP A 22 -1.78 16.37 0.95
CA ASP A 22 -2.44 17.25 1.93
C ASP A 22 -1.89 18.68 1.88
N ALA A 23 -0.60 18.83 1.56
CA ALA A 23 0.03 20.14 1.34
C ALA A 23 -0.37 20.79 0.00
N GLY A 24 -1.18 20.12 -0.83
CA GLY A 24 -1.56 20.58 -2.17
C GLY A 24 -0.39 20.60 -3.16
N MET A 25 0.74 19.97 -2.83
CA MET A 25 1.95 19.94 -3.66
C MET A 25 1.90 18.87 -4.75
N LEU A 26 0.93 17.97 -4.69
CA LEU A 26 0.86 16.77 -5.50
C LEU A 26 -0.49 16.72 -6.21
N LYS A 27 -0.46 16.77 -7.55
CA LYS A 27 -1.66 16.61 -8.38
C LYS A 27 -2.09 15.14 -8.37
N GLU A 28 -3.37 14.88 -8.58
CA GLU A 28 -3.94 13.53 -8.61
C GLU A 28 -3.19 12.57 -9.56
N GLN A 29 -2.88 13.04 -10.78
CA GLN A 29 -2.08 12.26 -11.74
C GLN A 29 -0.67 11.89 -11.23
N ASP A 30 -0.05 12.77 -10.44
CA ASP A 30 1.29 12.53 -9.88
C ASP A 30 1.20 11.57 -8.68
N TYR A 31 0.07 11.58 -7.97
CA TYR A 31 -0.21 10.66 -6.87
C TYR A 31 -0.31 9.24 -7.41
N ASP A 32 -1.11 9.04 -8.44
CA ASP A 32 -1.29 7.73 -9.07
C ASP A 32 0.02 7.19 -9.66
N ALA A 33 0.81 8.04 -10.32
CA ALA A 33 2.10 7.65 -10.87
C ALA A 33 3.10 7.23 -9.76
N ARG A 34 3.14 7.95 -8.65
CA ARG A 34 4.00 7.60 -7.50
C ARG A 34 3.53 6.32 -6.82
N LEU A 35 2.22 6.17 -6.59
CA LEU A 35 1.64 4.98 -6.01
C LEU A 35 1.92 3.74 -6.88
N ALA A 36 1.74 3.85 -8.20
CA ALA A 36 2.04 2.79 -9.15
C ALA A 36 3.52 2.36 -9.09
N ARG A 37 4.43 3.32 -8.90
CA ARG A 37 5.87 3.03 -8.72
C ARG A 37 6.15 2.26 -7.44
N ILE A 38 5.55 2.67 -6.31
CA ILE A 38 5.71 1.97 -5.03
C ILE A 38 5.19 0.53 -5.14
N ILE A 39 4.02 0.33 -5.74
CA ILE A 39 3.42 -0.99 -5.98
C ILE A 39 4.33 -1.86 -6.85
N ARG A 40 4.88 -1.28 -7.93
CA ARG A 40 5.79 -1.99 -8.82
C ARG A 40 7.05 -2.45 -8.07
N GLU A 41 7.63 -1.58 -7.25
CA GLU A 41 8.81 -1.90 -6.45
C GLU A 41 8.51 -3.03 -5.44
N LEU A 42 7.35 -2.99 -4.78
CA LEU A 42 6.89 -4.07 -3.91
C LEU A 42 6.75 -5.40 -4.66
N ARG A 43 6.24 -5.40 -5.90
CA ARG A 43 6.12 -6.61 -6.71
C ARG A 43 7.48 -7.17 -7.11
N GLU A 44 8.42 -6.31 -7.48
CA GLU A 44 9.75 -6.72 -7.96
C GLU A 44 10.65 -7.21 -6.82
N ARG A 45 10.49 -6.67 -5.62
CA ARG A 45 11.39 -6.92 -4.48
C ARG A 45 10.75 -7.74 -3.36
N GLY A 46 9.43 -7.80 -3.30
CA GLY A 46 8.69 -8.35 -2.17
C GLY A 46 8.72 -7.42 -0.96
N LEU A 47 7.85 -7.72 0.01
CA LEU A 47 7.81 -7.07 1.31
C LEU A 47 8.46 -7.99 2.35
N ASP A 48 9.38 -7.45 3.12
CA ASP A 48 10.03 -8.11 4.26
C ASP A 48 9.13 -7.98 5.50
N ALA A 49 7.97 -8.63 5.44
CA ALA A 49 7.02 -8.70 6.55
C ALA A 49 6.03 -9.84 6.32
N ASP A 50 5.55 -10.42 7.43
CA ASP A 50 4.43 -11.36 7.39
C ASP A 50 3.17 -10.68 6.86
N ARG A 51 2.35 -11.44 6.10
CA ARG A 51 1.07 -10.97 5.54
C ARG A 51 0.17 -10.33 6.61
N ALA A 52 0.08 -10.94 7.80
CA ALA A 52 -0.75 -10.42 8.89
C ALA A 52 -0.26 -9.07 9.40
N VAL A 53 1.05 -8.93 9.60
CA VAL A 53 1.69 -7.68 10.07
C VAL A 53 1.50 -6.58 9.04
N ALA A 54 1.69 -6.89 7.77
CA ALA A 54 1.55 -5.93 6.70
C ALA A 54 0.08 -5.54 6.43
N THR A 55 -0.87 -6.48 6.59
CA THR A 55 -2.30 -6.18 6.54
C THR A 55 -2.72 -5.25 7.68
N ALA A 56 -2.25 -5.51 8.90
CA ALA A 56 -2.51 -4.66 10.06
C ALA A 56 -1.94 -3.24 9.87
N ALA A 57 -0.73 -3.12 9.32
CA ALA A 57 -0.13 -1.83 9.00
C ALA A 57 -0.90 -1.05 7.93
N LEU A 58 -1.44 -1.73 6.92
CA LEU A 58 -2.33 -1.10 5.93
C LEU A 58 -3.65 -0.65 6.55
N ALA A 59 -4.22 -1.43 7.47
CA ALA A 59 -5.44 -1.05 8.19
C ALA A 59 -5.21 0.17 9.10
N ASP A 60 -4.08 0.21 9.82
CA ASP A 60 -3.67 1.36 10.61
C ASP A 60 -3.44 2.61 9.73
N ALA A 61 -2.78 2.45 8.58
CA ALA A 61 -2.60 3.53 7.61
C ALA A 61 -3.95 4.06 7.09
N LEU A 62 -4.93 3.19 6.82
CA LEU A 62 -6.28 3.61 6.47
C LEU A 62 -6.95 4.36 7.62
N GLN A 63 -6.87 3.85 8.85
CA GLN A 63 -7.49 4.47 10.02
C GLN A 63 -6.91 5.86 10.32
N ARG A 64 -5.61 6.06 10.09
CA ARG A 64 -4.93 7.35 10.18
C ARG A 64 -5.22 8.27 8.98
N GLY A 65 -5.94 7.79 7.97
CA GLY A 65 -6.24 8.53 6.74
C GLY A 65 -5.02 8.70 5.82
N VAL A 66 -3.95 7.92 6.03
CA VAL A 66 -2.73 7.87 5.20
C VAL A 66 -3.03 7.43 3.78
N ILE A 67 -3.90 6.43 3.67
CA ILE A 67 -4.41 5.91 2.41
C ILE A 67 -5.94 5.90 2.46
N SER A 68 -6.57 5.89 1.28
CA SER A 68 -8.02 5.69 1.16
C SER A 68 -8.36 4.19 1.07
N ALA A 69 -9.62 3.84 1.35
CA ALA A 69 -10.07 2.44 1.27
C ALA A 69 -9.85 1.80 -0.13
N PRO A 70 -10.08 2.50 -1.27
CA PRO A 70 -9.73 1.98 -2.58
C PRO A 70 -8.24 1.66 -2.74
N VAL A 71 -7.35 2.48 -2.16
CA VAL A 71 -5.90 2.27 -2.21
C VAL A 71 -5.52 1.05 -1.37
N GLN A 72 -6.12 0.88 -0.20
CA GLN A 72 -5.90 -0.32 0.63
C GLN A 72 -6.30 -1.60 -0.11
N ALA A 73 -7.50 -1.64 -0.70
CA ALA A 73 -7.98 -2.78 -1.46
C ALA A 73 -7.07 -3.08 -2.67
N HIS A 74 -6.61 -2.03 -3.36
CA HIS A 74 -5.66 -2.20 -4.46
C HIS A 74 -4.34 -2.82 -3.99
N LEU A 75 -3.78 -2.35 -2.88
CA LEU A 75 -2.54 -2.86 -2.30
C LEU A 75 -2.70 -4.33 -1.86
N GLN A 76 -3.79 -4.66 -1.17
CA GLN A 76 -4.09 -6.04 -0.75
C GLN A 76 -4.23 -6.99 -1.94
N ASN A 77 -4.93 -6.56 -3.02
CA ASN A 77 -5.07 -7.36 -4.23
C ASN A 77 -3.71 -7.60 -4.90
N ARG A 78 -2.89 -6.55 -5.00
CA ARG A 78 -1.56 -6.62 -5.63
C ARG A 78 -0.56 -7.48 -4.87
N LEU A 79 -0.72 -7.59 -3.56
CA LEU A 79 0.11 -8.42 -2.69
C LEU A 79 -0.43 -9.86 -2.57
N GLY A 80 -1.52 -10.19 -3.27
CA GLY A 80 -2.14 -11.52 -3.25
C GLY A 80 -2.79 -11.84 -1.91
N TRP A 81 -3.29 -10.83 -1.20
CA TRP A 81 -3.90 -10.99 0.13
C TRP A 81 -5.43 -10.99 0.09
N LEU A 82 -6.05 -10.80 -1.07
CA LEU A 82 -7.51 -10.75 -1.19
C LEU A 82 -8.15 -12.13 -1.46
N ASP A 83 -7.35 -13.20 -1.53
CA ASP A 83 -7.80 -14.58 -1.81
C ASP A 83 -8.09 -15.42 -0.55
N ASP A 84 -8.72 -14.83 0.48
CA ASP A 84 -9.30 -15.62 1.58
C ASP A 84 -10.65 -14.97 1.95
N GLU A 85 -11.74 -15.64 1.55
CA GLU A 85 -13.14 -15.40 1.92
C GLU A 85 -13.83 -14.14 1.32
N ALA A 86 -14.19 -14.21 0.03
CA ALA A 86 -15.55 -13.79 -0.33
C ALA A 86 -16.42 -15.05 -0.27
N PRO A 87 -17.46 -15.15 0.59
CA PRO A 87 -18.34 -16.29 0.55
C PRO A 87 -19.01 -16.31 -0.83
N THR A 88 -18.70 -17.37 -1.59
CA THR A 88 -19.52 -17.78 -2.73
C THR A 88 -20.91 -18.02 -2.18
N LEU A 89 -21.80 -17.05 -2.34
CA LEU A 89 -23.22 -17.24 -2.10
C LEU A 89 -23.70 -18.27 -3.13
N VAL A 90 -23.96 -19.47 -2.60
CA VAL A 90 -24.64 -20.60 -3.23
C VAL A 90 -26.03 -20.19 -3.70
#